data_AF-A0AAW7SPG9-F1
#
_entry.id   AF-A0AAW7SPG9-F1
#
_cell.length_a   1.000
_cell.length_b   1.000
_cell.length_c   1.000
_cell.angle_alpha   90.00
_cell.angle_beta   90.00
_cell.angle_gamma   90.00
#
_symmetry.space_group_name_H-M   'P 1'
#
loop_
_entity.id
_entity.type
_entity.pdbx_description
1 polymer ?
#
loop_
_entity_poly.entity_id
_entity_poly.type
_entity_poly.pdbx_seq_one_letter_code
_entity_poly.pdbx_strand_id
1 'polypeptide(L)'
;MSLIATVLLGFASPLYAKNFTFDNETKIHLPAYENKRANPDGSGSVCVDVNRLETIATICLYDKTSDKIFQDNGFIKYGELPSEGKNRISSLPDDALVYVEGSYGGFYETRKEEIGDFIVYEADNTLCDISDTAEKRPAICYEAALISSKKSNTPPVIFVSAIIEKPPAPGGRLSEKAMGKVRVINEIIKSIKIDK
;
A
#
# COMPACT_ATOMS: atom_id res chain seq x y z
N MET A 1 9.51 53.77 -19.98
CA MET A 1 8.43 52.83 -19.62
C MET A 1 8.64 51.55 -20.41
N SER A 2 9.04 50.47 -19.74
CA SER A 2 8.67 49.11 -20.14
C SER A 2 9.02 48.18 -18.98
N LEU A 3 8.01 47.82 -18.18
CA LEU A 3 8.12 46.78 -17.16
C LEU A 3 7.79 45.46 -17.88
N ILE A 4 8.76 44.55 -17.98
CA ILE A 4 8.53 43.20 -18.45
C ILE A 4 8.00 42.41 -17.26
N ALA A 5 6.69 42.22 -17.20
CA ALA A 5 6.06 41.30 -16.27
C ALA A 5 6.29 39.87 -16.78
N THR A 6 7.33 39.20 -16.27
CA THR A 6 7.51 37.77 -16.48
C THR A 6 6.53 37.04 -15.59
N VAL A 7 5.36 36.70 -16.14
CA VAL A 7 4.42 35.78 -15.52
C VAL A 7 5.11 34.41 -15.48
N LEU A 8 5.64 34.05 -14.32
CA LEU A 8 5.91 32.66 -13.97
C LEU A 8 4.57 31.94 -13.96
N LEU A 9 4.21 31.35 -15.11
CA LEU A 9 3.18 30.32 -15.19
C LEU A 9 3.69 29.14 -14.36
N GLY A 10 3.28 29.11 -13.10
CA GLY A 10 3.39 27.93 -12.26
C GLY A 10 2.62 26.81 -12.94
N PHE A 11 3.33 25.84 -13.49
CA PHE A 11 2.75 24.54 -13.83
C PHE A 11 2.44 23.81 -12.52
N ALA A 12 1.38 24.24 -11.84
CA ALA A 12 0.67 23.36 -10.93
C ALA A 12 -0.07 22.38 -11.82
N SER A 13 0.60 21.26 -12.16
CA SER A 13 -0.09 20.11 -12.71
C SER A 13 -1.23 19.78 -11.76
N PRO A 14 -2.47 19.73 -12.23
CA PRO A 14 -3.59 19.50 -11.35
C PRO A 14 -3.47 18.10 -10.76
N LEU A 15 -3.46 18.03 -9.42
CA LEU A 15 -3.62 16.82 -8.62
C LEU A 15 -5.06 16.28 -8.79
N TYR A 16 -5.46 15.93 -10.01
CA TYR A 16 -6.81 15.47 -10.25
C TYR A 16 -6.99 14.07 -9.68
N ALA A 17 -7.94 13.94 -8.75
CA ALA A 17 -8.48 12.64 -8.36
C ALA A 17 -9.08 11.97 -9.62
N LYS A 18 -8.75 10.69 -9.81
CA LYS A 18 -9.36 9.87 -10.87
C LYS A 18 -10.34 8.91 -10.23
N ASN A 19 -11.56 8.89 -10.77
CA ASN A 19 -12.59 7.99 -10.27
C ASN A 19 -12.37 6.60 -10.86
N PHE A 20 -12.36 5.61 -9.99
CA PHE A 20 -12.47 4.21 -10.34
C PHE A 20 -13.87 3.75 -9.94
N THR A 21 -14.57 3.06 -10.84
CA THR A 21 -15.92 2.54 -10.57
C THR A 21 -15.89 1.04 -10.79
N PHE A 22 -16.32 0.28 -9.79
CA PHE A 22 -16.53 -1.15 -9.92
C PHE A 22 -17.87 -1.45 -10.59
N ASP A 23 -18.04 -2.69 -11.04
CA ASP A 23 -19.29 -3.20 -11.62
C ASP A 23 -20.46 -3.12 -10.63
N ASN A 24 -20.19 -3.13 -9.32
CA ASN A 24 -21.18 -2.95 -8.26
C ASN A 24 -21.52 -1.45 -7.97
N GLU A 25 -21.15 -0.56 -8.88
CA GLU A 25 -21.32 0.90 -8.82
C GLU A 25 -20.56 1.63 -7.70
N THR A 26 -19.77 0.91 -6.89
CA THR A 26 -18.93 1.55 -5.86
C THR A 26 -17.88 2.42 -6.54
N LYS A 27 -17.83 3.70 -6.16
CA LYS A 27 -16.89 4.68 -6.69
C LYS A 27 -15.76 4.90 -5.69
N ILE A 28 -14.53 4.70 -6.15
CA ILE A 28 -13.32 5.05 -5.41
C ILE A 28 -12.68 6.26 -6.09
N HIS A 29 -12.45 7.30 -5.29
CA HIS A 29 -11.62 8.42 -5.70
C HIS A 29 -10.18 8.11 -5.37
N LEU A 30 -9.36 7.91 -6.39
CA LEU A 30 -7.93 7.69 -6.24
C LEU A 30 -7.17 9.01 -6.44
N PRO A 31 -6.03 9.22 -5.74
CA PRO A 31 -5.12 10.31 -6.06
C PRO A 31 -4.62 10.20 -7.51
N ALA A 32 -4.07 11.29 -8.03
CA ALA A 32 -3.53 11.34 -9.39
C ALA A 32 -2.48 10.24 -9.60
N TYR A 33 -2.69 9.41 -10.63
CA TYR A 33 -1.79 8.32 -11.01
C TYR A 33 -1.45 8.36 -12.50
N GLU A 34 -0.24 7.89 -12.82
CA GLU A 34 0.31 7.88 -14.17
C GLU A 34 -0.13 6.63 -14.93
N ASN A 35 -0.04 5.47 -14.30
CA ASN A 35 -0.26 4.17 -14.93
C ASN A 35 -1.43 3.42 -14.29
N LYS A 36 -2.22 2.74 -15.11
CA LYS A 36 -3.26 1.79 -14.68
C LYS A 36 -2.96 0.44 -15.32
N ARG A 37 -2.94 -0.60 -14.50
CA ARG A 37 -2.71 -1.99 -14.92
C ARG A 37 -3.85 -2.85 -14.38
N ALA A 38 -4.53 -3.60 -15.25
CA ALA A 38 -5.36 -4.71 -14.79
C ALA A 38 -4.43 -5.87 -14.45
N ASN A 39 -4.65 -6.52 -13.32
CA ASN A 39 -3.88 -7.69 -12.95
C ASN A 39 -4.30 -8.88 -13.86
N PRO A 40 -3.37 -9.52 -14.59
CA PRO A 40 -3.70 -10.59 -15.53
C PRO A 40 -4.09 -11.91 -14.85
N ASP A 41 -3.98 -12.01 -13.53
CA ASP A 41 -4.28 -13.21 -12.73
C ASP A 41 -5.79 -13.58 -12.66
N GLY A 42 -6.66 -12.81 -13.31
CA GLY A 42 -8.10 -13.04 -13.32
C GLY A 42 -8.81 -12.63 -12.03
N SER A 43 -8.09 -12.01 -11.08
CA SER A 43 -8.67 -11.49 -9.83
C SER A 43 -9.63 -10.31 -10.04
N GLY A 44 -9.62 -9.71 -11.24
CA GLY A 44 -10.34 -8.47 -11.53
C GLY A 44 -9.69 -7.25 -10.87
N SER A 45 -8.51 -7.39 -10.27
CA SER A 45 -7.85 -6.28 -9.60
C SER A 45 -7.27 -5.27 -10.58
N VAL A 46 -7.28 -4.02 -10.12
CA VAL A 46 -6.71 -2.89 -10.84
C VAL A 46 -5.65 -2.28 -9.96
N CYS A 47 -4.43 -2.18 -10.47
CA CYS A 47 -3.32 -1.52 -9.80
C CYS A 47 -2.99 -0.19 -10.47
N VAL A 48 -2.67 0.82 -9.67
CA VAL A 48 -2.20 2.13 -10.13
C VAL A 48 -0.94 2.53 -9.39
N ASP A 49 -0.04 3.24 -10.08
CA ASP A 49 1.15 3.81 -9.45
C ASP A 49 0.93 5.31 -9.21
N VAL A 50 1.01 5.72 -7.94
CA VAL A 50 0.85 7.10 -7.49
C VAL A 50 2.21 7.63 -7.11
N ASN A 51 2.63 8.72 -7.74
CA ASN A 51 3.88 9.41 -7.45
C ASN A 51 3.60 10.73 -6.72
N ARG A 52 4.12 10.87 -5.50
CA ARG A 52 4.02 12.11 -4.72
C ARG A 52 5.31 12.32 -3.94
N LEU A 53 5.91 13.51 -4.07
CA LEU A 53 7.11 13.89 -3.31
C LEU A 53 8.21 12.81 -3.35
N GLU A 54 8.56 12.35 -4.56
CA GLU A 54 9.56 11.28 -4.81
C GLU A 54 9.23 9.91 -4.18
N THR A 55 7.97 9.72 -3.74
CA THR A 55 7.46 8.46 -3.21
C THR A 55 6.50 7.87 -4.21
N ILE A 56 6.82 6.67 -4.70
CA ILE A 56 5.97 5.89 -5.59
C ILE A 56 5.29 4.81 -4.74
N ALA A 57 3.97 4.85 -4.66
CA ALA A 57 3.14 3.84 -4.03
C ALA A 57 2.27 3.15 -5.08
N THR A 58 2.28 1.83 -5.09
CA THR A 58 1.38 1.02 -5.90
C THR A 58 0.13 0.73 -5.08
N ILE A 59 -1.03 1.06 -5.64
CA ILE A 59 -2.34 0.83 -5.02
C ILE A 59 -3.07 -0.20 -5.87
N CYS A 60 -3.36 -1.37 -5.31
CA CYS A 60 -4.12 -2.42 -5.96
C CYS A 60 -5.52 -2.53 -5.33
N LEU A 61 -6.54 -2.49 -6.18
CA LEU A 61 -7.94 -2.45 -5.81
C LEU A 61 -8.63 -3.74 -6.23
N TYR A 62 -9.36 -4.37 -5.31
CA TYR A 62 -10.12 -5.59 -5.56
C TYR A 62 -11.61 -5.33 -5.29
N ASP A 63 -12.45 -5.76 -6.23
CA ASP A 63 -13.91 -5.61 -6.21
C ASP A 63 -14.62 -6.61 -5.28
N LYS A 64 -13.83 -7.51 -4.68
CA LYS A 64 -14.24 -8.60 -3.80
C LYS A 64 -13.34 -8.61 -2.57
N THR A 65 -13.87 -9.14 -1.47
CA THR A 65 -13.12 -9.36 -0.24
C THR A 65 -13.18 -10.85 0.09
N SER A 66 -12.02 -11.49 0.27
CA SER A 66 -11.92 -12.88 0.74
C SER A 66 -10.58 -13.12 1.41
N ASP A 67 -10.50 -14.10 2.31
CA ASP A 67 -9.23 -14.49 2.95
C ASP A 67 -8.17 -14.87 1.91
N LYS A 68 -8.59 -15.49 0.79
CA LYS A 68 -7.70 -15.78 -0.33
C LYS A 68 -7.08 -14.52 -0.94
N ILE A 69 -7.86 -13.45 -1.12
CA ILE A 69 -7.32 -12.18 -1.66
C ILE A 69 -6.30 -11.58 -0.70
N PHE A 70 -6.55 -11.61 0.61
CA PHE A 70 -5.55 -11.19 1.60
C PHE A 70 -4.28 -12.04 1.51
N GLN A 71 -4.42 -13.37 1.50
CA GLN A 71 -3.30 -14.31 1.43
C GLN A 71 -2.47 -14.14 0.15
N ASP A 72 -3.13 -14.00 -1.01
CA ASP A 72 -2.47 -13.77 -2.30
C ASP A 72 -1.71 -12.42 -2.35
N ASN A 73 -2.05 -11.47 -1.46
CA ASN A 73 -1.35 -10.20 -1.27
C ASN A 73 -0.46 -10.19 0.00
N GLY A 74 -0.16 -11.36 0.57
CA GLY A 74 0.77 -11.51 1.69
C GLY A 74 0.17 -11.27 3.07
N PHE A 75 -1.13 -11.07 3.22
CA PHE A 75 -1.78 -10.85 4.52
C PHE A 75 -2.50 -12.12 5.00
N ILE A 76 -2.16 -12.60 6.19
CA ILE A 76 -2.72 -13.81 6.80
C ILE A 76 -3.21 -13.50 8.20
N LYS A 77 -4.33 -14.08 8.62
CA LYS A 77 -4.77 -13.99 10.01
C LYS A 77 -3.80 -14.74 10.92
N TYR A 78 -3.45 -14.16 12.06
CA TYR A 78 -2.50 -14.76 12.99
C TYR A 78 -2.91 -16.17 13.40
N GLY A 79 -4.20 -16.41 13.64
CA GLY A 79 -4.74 -17.74 14.00
C GLY A 79 -4.43 -18.82 12.97
N GLU A 80 -4.34 -18.44 11.69
CA GLU A 80 -4.06 -19.31 10.54
C GLU A 80 -2.56 -19.53 10.29
N LEU A 81 -1.68 -18.81 10.98
CA LEU A 81 -0.24 -18.99 10.82
C LEU A 81 0.22 -20.37 11.33
N PRO A 82 1.19 -21.00 10.65
CA PRO A 82 1.86 -22.18 11.19
C PRO A 82 2.60 -21.84 12.48
N SER A 83 2.83 -22.84 13.34
CA SER A 83 3.52 -22.65 14.62
C SER A 83 4.89 -21.98 14.48
N GLU A 84 5.61 -22.25 13.39
CA GLU A 84 6.88 -21.59 13.09
C GLU A 84 6.73 -20.07 12.95
N GLY A 85 5.71 -19.60 12.22
CA GLY A 85 5.42 -18.18 12.06
C GLY A 85 5.03 -17.54 13.40
N LYS A 86 4.15 -18.20 14.17
CA LYS A 86 3.72 -17.74 15.50
C LYS A 86 4.89 -17.57 16.47
N ASN A 87 5.92 -18.42 16.37
CA ASN A 87 7.10 -18.34 17.24
C ASN A 87 8.10 -17.24 16.85
N ARG A 88 7.95 -16.61 15.68
CA ARG A 88 8.86 -15.57 15.17
C ARG A 88 8.39 -14.14 15.48
N ILE A 89 7.14 -13.99 15.89
CA ILE A 89 6.51 -12.71 16.22
C ILE A 89 5.84 -12.77 17.59
N SER A 90 5.39 -11.63 18.09
CA SER A 90 4.63 -11.55 19.33
C SER A 90 3.30 -12.29 19.20
N SER A 91 2.76 -12.76 20.33
CA SER A 91 1.42 -13.34 20.34
C SER A 91 0.37 -12.27 20.05
N LEU A 92 -0.46 -12.51 19.05
CA LEU A 92 -1.54 -11.62 18.62
C LEU A 92 -2.92 -12.32 18.76
N PRO A 93 -4.03 -11.57 18.72
CA PRO A 93 -5.36 -12.14 18.54
C PRO A 93 -5.46 -12.95 17.25
N ASP A 94 -6.24 -14.02 17.23
CA ASP A 94 -6.36 -14.92 16.07
C ASP A 94 -6.83 -14.20 14.79
N ASP A 95 -7.62 -13.13 14.92
CA ASP A 95 -8.14 -12.32 13.82
C ASP A 95 -7.20 -11.18 13.38
N ALA A 96 -6.07 -10.96 14.07
CA ALA A 96 -5.09 -9.96 13.69
C ALA A 96 -4.44 -10.32 12.36
N LEU A 97 -4.25 -9.33 11.47
CA LEU A 97 -3.53 -9.55 10.22
C LEU A 97 -2.02 -9.49 10.46
N VAL A 98 -1.30 -10.39 9.80
CA VAL A 98 0.16 -10.47 9.76
C VAL A 98 0.57 -10.41 8.30
N TYR A 99 1.59 -9.62 7.99
CA TYR A 99 2.17 -9.59 6.66
C TYR A 99 3.27 -10.66 6.55
N VAL A 100 3.22 -11.46 5.50
CA VAL A 100 4.14 -12.56 5.21
C VAL A 100 4.81 -12.28 3.88
N GLU A 101 6.14 -12.12 3.91
CA GLU A 101 6.94 -11.98 2.70
C GLU A 101 7.60 -13.33 2.37
N GLY A 102 7.30 -13.84 1.18
CA GLY A 102 7.72 -15.18 0.76
C GLY A 102 9.17 -15.30 0.29
N SER A 103 9.77 -14.26 -0.28
CA SER A 103 11.13 -14.31 -0.86
C SER A 103 12.22 -14.47 0.20
N TYR A 104 11.99 -13.92 1.39
CA TYR A 104 12.88 -13.98 2.55
C TYR A 104 12.28 -14.74 3.73
N GLY A 105 11.02 -15.22 3.62
CA GLY A 105 10.35 -15.97 4.68
C GLY A 105 10.12 -15.14 5.95
N GLY A 106 9.84 -13.84 5.77
CA GLY A 106 9.65 -12.88 6.84
C GLY A 106 8.20 -12.84 7.32
N PHE A 107 8.02 -12.74 8.64
CA PHE A 107 6.73 -12.51 9.28
C PHE A 107 6.77 -11.16 9.97
N TYR A 108 5.82 -10.29 9.65
CA TYR A 108 5.78 -8.91 10.11
C TYR A 108 4.43 -8.63 10.77
N GLU A 109 4.49 -8.22 12.04
CA GLU A 109 3.32 -7.74 12.75
C GLU A 109 2.77 -6.49 12.05
N THR A 110 1.45 -6.43 11.86
CA THR A 110 0.81 -5.23 11.33
C THR A 110 0.33 -4.34 12.46
N ARG A 111 0.45 -3.03 12.27
CA ARG A 111 -0.19 -2.04 13.13
C ARG A 111 -1.55 -1.70 12.55
N LYS A 112 -2.58 -1.74 13.40
CA LYS A 112 -3.94 -1.37 13.03
C LYS A 112 -4.15 0.12 13.30
N GLU A 113 -4.35 0.91 12.26
CA GLU A 113 -4.59 2.35 12.35
C GLU A 113 -5.85 2.74 11.58
N GLU A 114 -6.46 3.88 11.93
CA GLU A 114 -7.55 4.47 11.16
C GLU A 114 -7.00 5.64 10.35
N ILE A 115 -7.05 5.53 9.02
CA ILE A 115 -6.53 6.55 8.09
C ILE A 115 -7.62 6.87 7.07
N GLY A 116 -8.20 8.07 7.17
CA GLY A 116 -9.27 8.50 6.26
C GLY A 116 -10.53 7.64 6.41
N ASP A 117 -11.00 7.04 5.31
CA ASP A 117 -12.19 6.17 5.29
C ASP A 117 -11.86 4.68 5.54
N PHE A 118 -10.65 4.38 6.05
CA PHE A 118 -10.12 3.02 6.12
C PHE A 118 -9.55 2.66 7.49
N ILE A 119 -9.72 1.38 7.85
CA ILE A 119 -8.85 0.70 8.80
C ILE A 119 -7.68 0.14 8.00
N VAL A 120 -6.47 0.48 8.38
CA VAL A 120 -5.21 0.13 7.74
C VAL A 120 -4.45 -0.85 8.62
N TYR A 121 -4.03 -1.97 8.04
CA TYR A 121 -3.12 -2.92 8.66
C TYR A 121 -1.74 -2.74 8.01
N GLU A 122 -0.87 -2.01 8.68
CA GLU A 122 0.39 -1.49 8.14
C GLU A 122 1.60 -2.29 8.62
N ALA A 123 2.48 -2.67 7.70
CA ALA A 123 3.82 -3.18 7.96
C ALA A 123 4.82 -2.32 7.17
N ASP A 124 5.50 -1.39 7.86
CA ASP A 124 6.30 -0.31 7.26
C ASP A 124 7.81 -0.55 7.28
N ASN A 125 8.25 -1.76 7.64
CA ASN A 125 9.66 -2.13 7.72
C ASN A 125 9.86 -3.59 7.29
N THR A 126 9.33 -3.94 6.12
CA THR A 126 9.39 -5.30 5.58
C THR A 126 10.58 -5.44 4.65
N LEU A 127 11.32 -6.54 4.72
CA LEU A 127 12.29 -6.85 3.67
C LEU A 127 11.54 -7.34 2.44
N CYS A 128 11.78 -6.70 1.31
CA CYS A 128 11.21 -7.07 0.02
C CYS A 128 12.29 -7.25 -1.03
N ASP A 129 12.01 -8.10 -2.02
CA ASP A 129 12.88 -8.31 -3.16
C ASP A 129 12.47 -7.40 -4.32
N ILE A 130 13.46 -6.82 -4.97
CA ILE A 130 13.28 -5.82 -6.03
C ILE A 130 14.20 -6.07 -7.21
N SER A 131 14.79 -7.27 -7.29
CA SER A 131 15.59 -7.69 -8.42
C SER A 131 14.73 -8.33 -9.51
N ASP A 132 14.82 -7.80 -10.72
CA ASP A 132 14.32 -8.45 -11.95
C ASP A 132 15.24 -9.61 -12.40
N THR A 133 16.25 -9.95 -11.59
CA THR A 133 17.31 -10.94 -11.85
C THR A 133 17.37 -11.97 -10.73
N ALA A 134 18.03 -13.11 -10.95
CA ALA A 134 18.18 -14.16 -9.92
C ALA A 134 18.95 -13.72 -8.66
N GLU A 135 19.75 -12.64 -8.72
CA GLU A 135 20.42 -12.06 -7.56
C GLU A 135 19.47 -11.20 -6.72
N LYS A 136 18.96 -11.78 -5.63
CA LYS A 136 18.11 -11.10 -4.65
C LYS A 136 18.82 -9.87 -4.08
N ARG A 137 18.25 -8.69 -4.29
CA ARG A 137 18.75 -7.44 -3.69
C ARG A 137 17.70 -6.90 -2.73
N PRO A 138 17.91 -6.99 -1.41
CA PRO A 138 16.90 -6.59 -0.47
C PRO A 138 16.66 -5.07 -0.54
N ALA A 139 15.43 -4.69 -0.23
CA ALA A 139 15.02 -3.33 0.07
C ALA A 139 14.10 -3.37 1.29
N ILE A 140 13.82 -2.18 1.84
CA ILE A 140 12.74 -2.02 2.82
C ILE A 140 11.50 -1.55 2.09
N CYS A 141 10.41 -2.27 2.29
CA CYS A 141 9.09 -1.96 1.77
C CYS A 141 8.12 -1.55 2.87
N TYR A 142 7.13 -0.81 2.41
CA TYR A 142 5.88 -0.53 3.07
C TYR A 142 4.81 -1.42 2.45
N GLU A 143 4.03 -2.07 3.28
CA GLU A 143 2.93 -2.94 2.87
C GLU A 143 1.71 -2.67 3.76
N ALA A 144 0.56 -2.44 3.15
CA ALA A 144 -0.67 -2.21 3.90
C ALA A 144 -1.90 -2.83 3.24
N ALA A 145 -2.78 -3.38 4.07
CA ALA A 145 -4.13 -3.77 3.68
C ALA A 145 -5.16 -2.80 4.25
N LEU A 146 -6.03 -2.29 3.40
CA LEU A 146 -7.03 -1.27 3.72
C LEU A 146 -8.43 -1.88 3.57
N ILE A 147 -9.21 -1.78 4.63
CA ILE A 147 -10.64 -2.13 4.63
C ILE A 147 -11.47 -0.91 5.01
N SER A 148 -12.70 -0.81 4.49
CA SER A 148 -13.57 0.33 4.82
C SER A 148 -13.84 0.41 6.33
N SER A 149 -13.66 1.60 6.93
CA SER A 149 -13.98 1.83 8.34
C SER A 149 -15.48 1.83 8.63
N LYS A 150 -16.30 2.16 7.62
CA LYS A 150 -17.77 2.28 7.75
C LYS A 150 -18.49 0.93 7.68
N LYS A 151 -17.91 -0.08 7.03
CA LYS A 151 -18.45 -1.45 6.94
C LYS A 151 -17.30 -2.43 6.82
N SER A 152 -17.09 -3.27 7.84
CA SER A 152 -16.11 -4.34 7.78
C SER A 152 -16.52 -5.37 6.72
N ASN A 153 -15.54 -5.92 6.00
CA ASN A 153 -15.70 -6.99 5.00
C ASN A 153 -16.61 -6.69 3.80
N THR A 154 -16.95 -5.44 3.51
CA THR A 154 -17.54 -5.07 2.22
C THR A 154 -16.44 -4.66 1.25
N PRO A 155 -16.51 -5.10 -0.02
CA PRO A 155 -15.64 -4.55 -1.06
C PRO A 155 -15.72 -3.02 -1.13
N PRO A 156 -14.64 -2.36 -1.58
CA PRO A 156 -13.35 -2.91 -1.99
C PRO A 156 -12.46 -3.37 -0.82
N VAL A 157 -11.51 -4.26 -1.11
CA VAL A 157 -10.25 -4.31 -0.36
C VAL A 157 -9.16 -3.67 -1.20
N ILE A 158 -8.31 -2.88 -0.55
CA ILE A 158 -7.22 -2.13 -1.20
C ILE A 158 -5.91 -2.54 -0.56
N PHE A 159 -4.89 -2.78 -1.37
CA PHE A 159 -3.52 -3.03 -0.92
C PHE A 159 -2.62 -1.91 -1.40
N VAL A 160 -1.70 -1.48 -0.54
CA VAL A 160 -0.73 -0.43 -0.83
C VAL A 160 0.66 -0.98 -0.57
N SER A 161 1.50 -0.94 -1.59
CA SER A 161 2.91 -1.34 -1.49
C SER A 161 3.84 -0.25 -2.00
N ALA A 162 5.01 -0.11 -1.39
CA ALA A 162 6.02 0.85 -1.83
C ALA A 162 7.43 0.46 -1.37
N ILE A 163 8.42 0.70 -2.22
CA ILE A 163 9.84 0.64 -1.81
C ILE A 163 10.20 1.93 -1.09
N ILE A 164 10.38 1.86 0.22
CA ILE A 164 10.72 3.03 1.04
C ILE A 164 12.22 3.21 1.18
N GLU A 165 13.01 2.14 1.13
CA GLU A 165 14.47 2.23 1.26
C GLU A 165 15.22 1.21 0.41
N LYS A 166 16.27 1.67 -0.28
CA LYS A 166 17.17 0.83 -1.08
C LYS A 166 18.58 1.44 -1.11
N PRO A 167 19.64 0.71 -0.70
CA PRO A 167 19.58 -0.55 0.06
C PRO A 167 19.06 -0.32 1.49
N PRO A 168 18.69 -1.40 2.23
CA PRO A 168 18.29 -1.30 3.63
C PRO A 168 19.36 -0.62 4.49
N ALA A 169 18.93 0.24 5.42
CA ALA A 169 19.84 0.81 6.41
C ALA A 169 20.38 -0.27 7.36
N PRO A 170 21.64 -0.15 7.82
CA PRO A 170 22.21 -1.06 8.81
C PRO A 170 21.38 -1.09 10.11
N GLY A 171 21.25 -2.28 10.70
CA GLY A 171 20.59 -2.45 12.00
C GLY A 171 19.06 -2.50 11.97
N GLY A 172 18.44 -2.59 10.78
CA GLY A 172 17.01 -2.87 10.64
C GLY A 172 16.08 -1.73 11.06
N ARG A 173 16.61 -0.52 11.26
CA ARG A 173 15.83 0.69 11.54
C ARG A 173 15.62 1.48 10.26
N LEU A 174 14.44 2.05 10.10
CA LEU A 174 14.14 2.99 9.02
C LEU A 174 15.03 4.23 9.14
N SER A 175 15.64 4.67 8.04
CA SER A 175 16.26 5.99 7.99
C SER A 175 15.21 7.11 8.05
N GLU A 176 15.65 8.33 8.34
CA GLU A 176 14.81 9.54 8.25
C GLU A 176 14.13 9.68 6.88
N LYS A 177 14.82 9.29 5.80
CA LYS A 177 14.25 9.31 4.45
C LYS A 177 13.12 8.28 4.31
N ALA A 178 13.32 7.07 4.81
CA ALA A 178 12.30 6.02 4.78
C ALA A 178 11.06 6.42 5.61
N MET A 179 11.26 6.94 6.83
CA MET A 179 10.18 7.48 7.65
C MET A 179 9.43 8.63 6.96
N GLY A 180 10.14 9.50 6.26
CA GLY A 180 9.53 10.55 5.43
C GLY A 180 8.60 9.98 4.35
N LYS A 181 9.02 8.91 3.67
CA LYS A 181 8.17 8.23 2.67
C LYS A 181 6.95 7.57 3.28
N VAL A 182 7.07 6.91 4.44
CA VAL A 182 5.90 6.35 5.17
C VAL A 182 4.85 7.42 5.43
N ARG A 183 5.25 8.61 5.90
CA ARG A 183 4.33 9.74 6.09
C ARG A 183 3.65 10.16 4.79
N VAL A 184 4.39 10.20 3.68
CA VAL A 184 3.82 10.54 2.36
C VAL A 184 2.82 9.47 1.91
N ILE A 185 3.11 8.19 2.12
CA ILE A 185 2.20 7.07 1.81
C ILE A 185 0.92 7.18 2.63
N ASN A 186 1.00 7.51 3.93
CA ASN A 186 -0.19 7.66 4.76
C ASN A 186 -1.05 8.85 4.31
N GLU A 187 -0.44 9.93 3.81
CA GLU A 187 -1.16 11.04 3.16
C GLU A 187 -1.75 10.67 1.78
N ILE A 188 -1.13 9.74 1.03
CA ILE A 188 -1.73 9.14 -0.17
C ILE A 188 -2.96 8.33 0.23
N ILE A 189 -2.85 7.42 1.20
CA ILE A 189 -3.95 6.58 1.70
C ILE A 189 -5.13 7.45 2.16
N LYS A 190 -4.86 8.46 2.98
CA LYS A 190 -5.86 9.40 3.50
C LYS A 190 -6.64 10.14 2.41
N SER A 191 -6.01 10.36 1.26
CA SER A 191 -6.62 11.03 0.10
C SER A 191 -7.57 10.14 -0.70
N ILE A 192 -7.50 8.81 -0.53
CA ILE A 192 -8.43 7.87 -1.15
C ILE A 192 -9.80 8.04 -0.49
N LYS A 193 -10.88 8.10 -1.29
CA LYS A 193 -12.27 8.18 -0.81
C LYS A 193 -13.14 7.10 -1.41
N ILE A 194 -14.13 6.65 -0.65
CA ILE A 194 -15.19 5.75 -1.12
C ILE A 194 -16.50 6.54 -1.13
N ASP A 195 -17.06 6.73 -2.33
CA ASP A 195 -18.42 7.22 -2.52
C ASP A 195 -19.35 6.02 -2.72
N LYS A 196 -20.46 6.03 -2.00
CA LYS A 196 -21.58 5.09 -2.17
C LYS A 196 -22.74 5.80 -2.83
#